data_AF-A0A7C8ZSX4-F1
#
_entry.id   AF-A0A7C8ZSX4-F1
#
_cell.length_a   1.000
_cell.length_b   1.000
_cell.length_c   1.000
_cell.angle_alpha   90.00
_cell.angle_beta   90.00
_cell.angle_gamma   90.00
#
_symmetry.space_group_name_H-M   'P 1'
#
loop_
_entity.id
_entity.type
_entity.pdbx_description
1 polymer ?
#
loop_
_entity_poly.entity_id
_entity_poly.type
_entity_poly.pdbx_seq_one_letter_code
_entity_poly.pdbx_strand_id
1 'polypeptide(L)'
;CHDWLTAMENLPDKAVSAAMKSFARDLRALWVQQGDEQDQKRKVDKMAEELGKKTIAYQKVEGRVHETKLLEYKKPSEHDSQGQDDAQPQANYLSEKRDAVDNLRRRLELEKEKHHNYMQETQRITLNGFQTGFSLIFDALVQFSKGSLRMYNELVDSSENLDKTKKPTPKQEHSLRI
;
A
#
# COMPACT_ATOMS: atom_id res chain seq x y z
N CYS A 1 -1.71 3.11 50.48
CA CYS A 1 -2.67 3.13 49.35
C CYS A 1 -2.37 4.25 48.34
N HIS A 2 -1.84 5.41 48.76
CA HIS A 2 -1.44 6.46 47.82
C HIS A 2 -0.27 6.06 46.90
N ASP A 3 0.72 5.33 47.42
CA ASP A 3 1.91 4.94 46.64
C ASP A 3 1.58 4.03 45.45
N TRP A 4 0.60 3.13 45.62
CA TRP A 4 0.05 2.27 44.56
C TRP A 4 -0.59 3.10 43.43
N LEU A 5 -1.44 4.06 43.80
CA LEU A 5 -2.18 4.87 42.82
C LEU A 5 -1.21 5.73 42.01
N THR A 6 -0.27 6.39 42.68
CA THR A 6 0.77 7.21 42.05
C THR A 6 1.66 6.37 41.13
N ALA A 7 2.02 5.14 41.51
CA ALA A 7 2.84 4.27 40.68
C ALA A 7 2.09 3.81 39.41
N MET A 8 0.78 3.51 39.51
CA MET A 8 -0.07 3.20 38.36
C MET A 8 -0.21 4.40 37.40
N GLU A 9 -0.42 5.60 37.94
CA GLU A 9 -0.56 6.82 37.13
C GLU A 9 0.72 7.19 36.36
N ASN A 10 1.88 6.72 36.83
CA ASN A 10 3.18 6.94 36.20
C ASN A 10 3.58 5.89 35.16
N LEU A 11 2.75 4.86 34.93
CA LEU A 11 3.02 3.88 33.86
C LEU A 11 2.93 4.54 32.48
N PRO A 12 3.77 4.15 31.51
CA PRO A 12 3.79 4.76 30.18
C PRO A 12 2.70 4.17 29.26
N ASP A 13 1.48 3.96 29.76
CA ASP A 13 0.35 3.43 29.00
C ASP A 13 -0.06 4.38 27.85
N LYS A 14 0.02 5.69 28.10
CA LYS A 14 -0.23 6.74 27.11
C LYS A 14 0.73 6.66 25.91
N ALA A 15 1.98 6.29 26.15
CA ALA A 15 2.98 6.11 25.08
C ALA A 15 2.60 4.93 24.17
N VAL A 16 2.13 3.82 24.75
CA VAL A 16 1.62 2.66 24.00
C VAL A 16 0.40 3.07 23.16
N SER A 17 -0.58 3.75 23.79
CA SER A 17 -1.78 4.23 23.07
C SER A 17 -1.43 5.17 21.92
N ALA A 18 -0.48 6.09 22.12
CA ALA A 18 -0.02 7.02 21.09
C ALA A 18 0.67 6.29 19.93
N ALA A 19 1.55 5.32 20.22
CA ALA A 19 2.22 4.51 19.20
C ALA A 19 1.21 3.71 18.36
N MET A 20 0.25 3.06 19.01
CA MET A 20 -0.82 2.31 18.32
C MET A 20 -1.71 3.22 17.46
N LYS A 21 -2.09 4.40 17.98
CA LYS A 21 -2.86 5.40 17.22
C LYS A 21 -2.08 5.90 16.00
N SER A 22 -0.77 6.11 16.14
CA SER A 22 0.08 6.49 15.02
C SER A 22 0.10 5.42 13.95
N PHE A 23 0.39 4.17 14.33
CA PHE A 23 0.40 3.05 13.39
C PHE A 23 -0.96 2.85 12.69
N ALA A 24 -2.06 3.05 13.41
CA ALA A 24 -3.39 3.00 12.80
C ALA A 24 -3.62 4.09 11.73
N ARG A 25 -2.95 5.26 11.82
CA ARG A 25 -2.97 6.26 10.74
C ARG A 25 -2.20 5.77 9.52
N ASP A 26 -1.05 5.15 9.74
CA ASP A 26 -0.21 4.60 8.65
C ASP A 26 -0.96 3.48 7.91
N LEU A 27 -1.66 2.61 8.64
CA LEU A 27 -2.54 1.58 8.05
C LEU A 27 -3.68 2.18 7.22
N ARG A 28 -4.31 3.27 7.70
CA ARG A 28 -5.35 3.97 6.93
C ARG A 28 -4.79 4.62 5.67
N ALA A 29 -3.61 5.24 5.75
CA ALA A 29 -2.94 5.80 4.59
C ALA A 29 -2.63 4.71 3.55
N LEU A 30 -2.13 3.55 4.00
CA LEU A 30 -1.89 2.41 3.12
C LEU A 30 -3.20 1.91 2.47
N TRP A 31 -4.28 1.80 3.24
CA TRP A 31 -5.57 1.36 2.71
C TRP A 31 -6.09 2.27 1.59
N VAL A 32 -6.04 3.59 1.80
CA VAL A 32 -6.44 4.57 0.78
C VAL A 32 -5.56 4.43 -0.45
N GLN A 33 -4.24 4.38 -0.25
CA GLN A 33 -3.27 4.25 -1.35
C GLN A 33 -3.47 2.97 -2.18
N GLN A 34 -3.74 1.83 -1.53
CA GLN A 34 -4.04 0.58 -2.21
C GLN A 34 -5.34 0.65 -3.02
N GLY A 35 -6.34 1.39 -2.52
CA GLY A 35 -7.56 1.70 -3.27
C GLY A 35 -7.25 2.45 -4.56
N ASP A 36 -6.46 3.52 -4.48
CA ASP A 36 -6.06 4.33 -5.62
C ASP A 36 -5.23 3.52 -6.64
N GLU A 37 -4.29 2.71 -6.16
CA GLU A 37 -3.52 1.77 -7.00
C GLU A 37 -4.44 0.80 -7.75
N GLN A 38 -5.41 0.21 -7.04
CA GLN A 38 -6.33 -0.75 -7.62
C GLN A 38 -7.26 -0.11 -8.66
N ASP A 39 -7.74 1.10 -8.42
CA ASP A 39 -8.57 1.82 -9.38
C ASP A 39 -7.78 2.19 -10.64
N GLN A 40 -6.53 2.64 -10.47
CA GLN A 40 -5.65 2.91 -11.60
C GLN A 40 -5.31 1.62 -12.37
N LYS A 41 -5.12 0.49 -11.68
CA LYS A 41 -4.95 -0.82 -12.31
C LYS A 41 -6.14 -1.19 -13.18
N ARG A 42 -7.36 -1.09 -12.65
CA ARG A 42 -8.60 -1.39 -13.41
C ARG A 42 -8.71 -0.51 -14.66
N LYS A 43 -8.29 0.76 -14.57
CA LYS A 43 -8.26 1.68 -15.70
C LYS A 43 -7.30 1.20 -16.79
N VAL A 44 -6.08 0.83 -16.42
CA VAL A 44 -5.08 0.25 -17.33
C VAL A 44 -5.61 -1.02 -18.00
N ASP A 45 -6.19 -1.94 -17.23
CA ASP A 45 -6.69 -3.21 -17.73
C ASP A 45 -7.83 -2.99 -18.77
N LYS A 46 -8.77 -2.07 -18.48
CA LYS A 46 -9.84 -1.69 -19.41
C LYS A 46 -9.31 -1.08 -20.72
N MET A 47 -8.35 -0.14 -20.62
CA MET A 47 -7.78 0.49 -21.82
C MET A 47 -6.95 -0.50 -22.65
N ALA A 48 -6.26 -1.44 -22.00
CA ALA A 48 -5.54 -2.51 -22.69
C ALA A 48 -6.50 -3.41 -23.48
N GLU A 49 -7.65 -3.77 -22.89
CA GLU A 49 -8.69 -4.53 -23.56
C GLU A 49 -9.27 -3.78 -24.77
N GLU A 50 -9.58 -2.49 -24.62
CA GLU A 50 -10.08 -1.63 -25.70
C GLU A 50 -9.06 -1.50 -26.84
N LEU A 51 -7.77 -1.31 -26.50
CA LEU A 51 -6.69 -1.25 -27.48
C LEU A 51 -6.59 -2.57 -28.26
N GLY A 52 -6.71 -3.71 -27.58
CA GLY A 52 -6.72 -5.03 -28.21
C GLY A 52 -7.85 -5.16 -29.24
N LYS A 53 -9.09 -4.84 -28.84
CA LYS A 53 -10.26 -4.86 -29.73
C LYS A 53 -10.08 -3.96 -30.95
N LYS A 54 -9.59 -2.73 -30.75
CA LYS A 54 -9.36 -1.78 -31.86
C LYS A 54 -8.22 -2.20 -32.78
N THR A 55 -7.16 -2.79 -32.23
CA THR A 55 -6.04 -3.32 -33.03
C THR A 55 -6.50 -4.44 -33.94
N ILE A 56 -7.28 -5.39 -33.42
CA ILE A 56 -7.86 -6.49 -34.23
C ILE A 56 -8.80 -5.93 -35.30
N ALA A 57 -9.66 -4.98 -34.95
CA ALA A 57 -10.57 -4.36 -35.92
C ALA A 57 -9.81 -3.62 -37.03
N TYR A 58 -8.74 -2.91 -36.69
CA TYR A 58 -7.85 -2.25 -37.66
C TYR A 58 -7.22 -3.26 -38.61
N GLN A 59 -6.58 -4.32 -38.08
CA GLN A 59 -5.93 -5.37 -38.88
C GLN A 59 -6.90 -6.04 -39.85
N LYS A 60 -8.15 -6.26 -39.43
CA LYS A 60 -9.19 -6.83 -40.30
C LYS A 60 -9.55 -5.91 -41.47
N VAL A 61 -9.65 -4.61 -41.22
CA VAL A 61 -9.94 -3.62 -42.28
C VAL A 61 -8.73 -3.50 -43.21
N GLU A 62 -7.54 -3.39 -42.65
CA GLU A 62 -6.28 -3.35 -43.39
C GLU A 62 -6.14 -4.57 -44.31
N GLY A 63 -6.35 -5.79 -43.80
CA GLY A 63 -6.31 -7.02 -44.59
C GLY A 63 -7.29 -7.03 -45.78
N ARG A 64 -8.53 -6.57 -45.58
CA ARG A 64 -9.53 -6.46 -46.67
C ARG A 64 -9.11 -5.48 -47.76
N VAL A 65 -8.50 -4.36 -47.37
CA VAL A 65 -8.00 -3.38 -48.34
C VAL A 65 -6.85 -3.98 -49.16
N HIS A 66 -5.94 -4.72 -48.52
CA HIS A 66 -4.85 -5.41 -49.21
C HIS A 66 -5.37 -6.50 -50.17
N GLU A 67 -6.36 -7.29 -49.75
CA GLU A 67 -6.99 -8.34 -50.56
C GLU A 67 -7.71 -7.75 -51.80
N THR A 68 -8.42 -6.63 -51.61
CA THR A 68 -9.13 -5.94 -52.71
C THR A 68 -8.14 -5.42 -53.77
N LYS A 69 -7.05 -4.78 -53.33
CA LYS A 69 -5.98 -4.30 -54.22
C LYS A 69 -5.31 -5.46 -54.99
N LEU A 70 -5.11 -6.61 -54.34
CA LEU A 70 -4.52 -7.81 -54.97
C LEU A 70 -5.43 -8.40 -56.07
N LEU A 71 -6.75 -8.38 -55.87
CA LEU A 71 -7.72 -8.85 -56.86
C LEU A 71 -7.83 -7.91 -58.07
N GLU A 72 -7.69 -6.60 -57.84
CA GLU A 72 -7.70 -5.58 -58.89
C GLU A 72 -6.48 -5.70 -59.82
N TYR A 73 -5.29 -6.00 -59.27
CA TYR A 73 -4.06 -6.26 -60.03
C TYR A 73 -4.08 -7.56 -60.87
N LYS A 74 -4.98 -8.50 -60.59
CA LYS A 74 -5.04 -9.82 -61.26
C LYS A 74 -5.98 -9.85 -62.47
N LYS A 75 -6.76 -8.79 -62.72
CA LYS A 75 -7.56 -8.66 -63.95
C LYS A 75 -6.65 -8.17 -65.10
N PRO A 76 -6.55 -8.89 -66.24
CA PRO A 76 -5.92 -8.36 -67.44
C PRO A 76 -6.71 -7.13 -67.92
N SER A 77 -6.09 -5.95 -67.93
CA SER A 77 -6.72 -4.71 -68.37
C SER A 77 -6.64 -4.57 -69.88
N GLU A 78 -7.80 -4.50 -70.53
CA GLU A 78 -7.98 -3.67 -71.73
C GLU A 78 -8.78 -2.44 -71.29
N HIS A 79 -8.21 -1.26 -71.55
CA HIS A 79 -8.83 0.08 -71.52
C HIS A 79 -8.85 0.88 -70.18
N ASP A 80 -8.05 1.95 -70.21
CA ASP A 80 -8.15 3.30 -69.63
C ASP A 80 -8.39 3.55 -68.12
N SER A 81 -7.30 3.96 -67.45
CA SER A 81 -7.12 5.29 -66.83
C SER A 81 -8.26 5.94 -66.01
N GLN A 82 -8.87 5.24 -65.04
CA GLN A 82 -9.76 5.88 -64.06
C GLN A 82 -9.65 5.40 -62.60
N GLY A 83 -8.74 4.47 -62.28
CA GLY A 83 -8.65 3.83 -60.94
C GLY A 83 -7.86 4.57 -59.86
N GLN A 84 -7.34 5.78 -60.12
CA GLN A 84 -6.43 6.45 -59.18
C GLN A 84 -7.13 7.24 -58.06
N ASP A 85 -8.40 7.64 -58.26
CA ASP A 85 -9.10 8.59 -57.37
C ASP A 85 -9.68 7.91 -56.10
N ASP A 86 -10.06 6.62 -56.18
CA ASP A 86 -10.62 5.86 -55.05
C ASP A 86 -9.56 5.32 -54.07
N ALA A 87 -8.29 5.26 -54.48
CA ALA A 87 -7.19 4.77 -53.65
C ALA A 87 -6.79 5.76 -52.55
N GLN A 88 -6.96 7.06 -52.79
CA GLN A 88 -6.53 8.14 -51.88
C GLN A 88 -7.46 8.29 -50.65
N PRO A 89 -8.81 8.28 -50.78
CA PRO A 89 -9.73 8.25 -49.64
C PRO A 89 -9.56 7.00 -48.75
N GLN A 90 -9.28 5.85 -49.35
CA GLN A 90 -9.09 4.59 -48.62
C GLN A 90 -7.77 4.57 -47.84
N ALA A 91 -6.69 5.10 -48.41
CA ALA A 91 -5.41 5.27 -47.71
C ALA A 91 -5.52 6.24 -46.54
N ASN A 92 -6.22 7.37 -46.72
CA ASN A 92 -6.47 8.35 -45.67
C ASN A 92 -7.27 7.75 -44.51
N TYR A 93 -8.35 7.02 -44.81
CA TYR A 93 -9.16 6.32 -43.80
C TYR A 93 -8.35 5.30 -42.99
N LEU A 94 -7.49 4.51 -43.65
CA LEU A 94 -6.60 3.57 -42.95
C LEU A 94 -5.60 4.31 -42.05
N SER A 95 -5.02 5.41 -42.55
CA SER A 95 -4.10 6.25 -41.77
C SER A 95 -4.78 6.79 -40.51
N GLU A 96 -5.98 7.36 -40.63
CA GLU A 96 -6.74 7.87 -39.48
C GLU A 96 -7.04 6.78 -38.45
N LYS A 97 -7.39 5.58 -38.89
CA LYS A 97 -7.63 4.44 -37.99
C LYS A 97 -6.35 3.99 -37.28
N ARG A 98 -5.22 3.97 -37.99
CA ARG A 98 -3.91 3.67 -37.43
C ARG A 98 -3.52 4.69 -36.37
N ASP A 99 -3.68 5.98 -36.68
CA ASP A 99 -3.36 7.08 -35.76
C ASP A 99 -4.22 7.01 -34.49
N ALA A 100 -5.49 6.60 -34.61
CA ALA A 100 -6.36 6.38 -33.46
C ALA A 100 -5.89 5.22 -32.57
N VAL A 101 -5.42 4.11 -33.15
CA VAL A 101 -4.83 2.98 -32.39
C VAL A 101 -3.54 3.42 -31.70
N ASP A 102 -2.66 4.14 -32.40
CA ASP A 102 -1.40 4.62 -31.85
C ASP A 102 -1.61 5.67 -30.75
N ASN A 103 -2.62 6.54 -30.87
CA ASN A 103 -3.00 7.47 -29.83
C ASN A 103 -3.44 6.75 -28.55
N LEU A 104 -4.29 5.74 -28.68
CA LEU A 104 -4.75 4.94 -27.54
C LEU A 104 -3.59 4.17 -26.89
N ARG A 105 -2.66 3.63 -27.69
CA ARG A 105 -1.45 2.99 -27.18
C ARG A 105 -0.61 3.96 -26.35
N ARG A 106 -0.35 5.17 -26.87
CA ARG A 106 0.39 6.21 -26.12
C ARG A 106 -0.31 6.57 -24.79
N ARG A 107 -1.63 6.72 -24.81
CA ARG A 107 -2.40 7.00 -23.59
C ARG A 107 -2.34 5.85 -22.58
N LEU A 108 -2.37 4.60 -23.05
CA LEU A 108 -2.23 3.43 -22.18
C LEU A 108 -0.88 3.42 -21.47
N GLU A 109 0.22 3.75 -22.16
CA GLU A 109 1.55 3.81 -21.54
C GLU A 109 1.64 4.87 -20.44
N LEU A 110 1.07 6.06 -20.64
CA LEU A 110 0.99 7.09 -19.59
C LEU A 110 0.23 6.60 -18.35
N GLU A 111 -0.81 5.80 -18.55
CA GLU A 111 -1.64 5.29 -17.45
C GLU A 111 -0.99 4.09 -16.75
N LYS A 112 -0.18 3.30 -17.47
CA LYS A 112 0.70 2.28 -16.88
C LYS A 112 1.81 2.92 -16.03
N GLU A 113 2.39 4.03 -16.49
CA GLU A 113 3.37 4.78 -15.70
C GLU A 113 2.75 5.30 -14.40
N LYS A 114 1.53 5.87 -14.47
CA LYS A 114 0.78 6.25 -13.25
C LYS A 114 0.55 5.05 -12.32
N HIS A 115 0.11 3.91 -12.85
CA HIS A 115 -0.06 2.70 -12.06
C HIS A 115 1.24 2.28 -11.38
N HIS A 116 2.36 2.33 -12.08
CA HIS A 116 3.68 2.04 -11.53
C HIS A 116 4.05 2.98 -10.38
N ASN A 117 3.76 4.27 -10.51
CA ASN A 117 3.99 5.24 -9.43
C ASN A 117 3.13 4.93 -8.19
N TYR A 118 1.86 4.55 -8.37
CA TYR A 118 1.02 4.11 -7.25
C TYR A 118 1.59 2.86 -6.57
N MET A 119 2.06 1.87 -7.33
CA MET A 119 2.70 0.66 -6.80
C MET A 119 3.94 0.99 -5.96
N GLN A 120 4.81 1.88 -6.45
CA GLN A 120 6.01 2.30 -5.73
C GLN A 120 5.65 2.98 -4.41
N GLU A 121 4.63 3.84 -4.41
CA GLU A 121 4.19 4.53 -3.21
C GLU A 121 3.54 3.57 -2.20
N THR A 122 2.73 2.60 -2.65
CA THR A 122 2.21 1.52 -1.80
C THR A 122 3.34 0.74 -1.14
N GLN A 123 4.37 0.38 -1.91
CA GLN A 123 5.54 -0.33 -1.39
C GLN A 123 6.28 0.52 -0.35
N ARG A 124 6.46 1.81 -0.62
CA ARG A 124 7.12 2.77 0.29
C ARG A 124 6.36 2.89 1.61
N ILE A 125 5.04 3.08 1.57
CA ILE A 125 4.21 3.16 2.78
C ILE A 125 4.22 1.85 3.55
N THR A 126 4.14 0.72 2.86
CA THR A 126 4.17 -0.61 3.50
C THR A 126 5.48 -0.82 4.25
N LEU A 127 6.63 -0.64 3.59
CA LEU A 127 7.92 -0.86 4.21
C LEU A 127 8.19 0.13 5.35
N ASN A 128 8.02 1.43 5.09
CA ASN A 128 8.37 2.47 6.05
C ASN A 128 7.36 2.56 7.21
N GLY A 129 6.06 2.48 6.90
CA GLY A 129 4.99 2.57 7.88
C GLY A 129 4.98 1.37 8.82
N PHE A 130 5.23 0.15 8.32
CA PHE A 130 5.27 -1.04 9.16
C PHE A 130 6.55 -1.10 9.99
N GLN A 131 7.71 -0.84 9.39
CA GLN A 131 8.96 -0.83 10.14
C GLN A 131 8.93 0.20 11.26
N THR A 132 8.58 1.46 10.94
CA THR A 132 8.50 2.54 11.93
C THR A 132 7.41 2.28 12.96
N GLY A 133 6.21 1.89 12.51
CA GLY A 133 5.07 1.63 13.39
C GLY A 133 5.33 0.50 14.38
N PHE A 134 5.85 -0.64 13.93
CA PHE A 134 6.18 -1.76 14.82
C PHE A 134 7.32 -1.42 15.77
N SER A 135 8.39 -0.76 15.30
CA SER A 135 9.47 -0.32 16.18
C SER A 135 8.95 0.57 17.31
N LEU A 136 8.07 1.53 17.02
CA LEU A 136 7.47 2.41 18.03
C LEU A 136 6.57 1.65 19.01
N ILE A 137 5.72 0.74 18.51
CA ILE A 137 4.83 -0.07 19.36
C ILE A 137 5.65 -0.97 20.28
N PHE A 138 6.64 -1.69 19.75
CA PHE A 138 7.45 -2.59 20.55
C PHE A 138 8.29 -1.86 21.59
N ASP A 139 8.91 -0.73 21.24
CA ASP A 139 9.63 0.08 22.22
C ASP A 139 8.71 0.56 23.35
N ALA A 140 7.54 1.10 23.01
CA ALA A 140 6.55 1.55 24.00
C ALA A 140 6.09 0.39 24.90
N LEU A 141 5.83 -0.80 24.34
CA LEU A 141 5.43 -1.99 25.10
C LEU A 141 6.55 -2.50 26.03
N VAL A 142 7.81 -2.46 25.58
CA VAL A 142 8.97 -2.82 26.41
C VAL A 142 9.09 -1.85 27.58
N GLN A 143 8.99 -0.55 27.34
CA GLN A 143 9.04 0.45 28.40
C GLN A 143 7.88 0.30 29.40
N PHE A 144 6.66 0.06 28.89
CA PHE A 144 5.50 -0.23 29.72
C PHE A 144 5.68 -1.48 30.58
N SER A 145 6.18 -2.57 30.00
CA SER A 145 6.43 -3.83 30.72
C SER A 145 7.48 -3.65 31.81
N LYS A 146 8.57 -2.91 31.51
CA LYS A 146 9.61 -2.58 32.49
C LYS A 146 9.08 -1.71 33.63
N GLY A 147 8.27 -0.70 33.32
CA GLY A 147 7.62 0.15 34.32
C GLY A 147 6.67 -0.66 35.21
N SER A 148 5.87 -1.53 34.61
CA SER A 148 4.92 -2.40 35.33
C SER A 148 5.63 -3.38 36.26
N LEU A 149 6.72 -4.00 35.80
CA LEU A 149 7.52 -4.91 36.62
C LEU A 149 8.18 -4.17 37.79
N ARG A 150 8.72 -2.97 37.55
CA ARG A 150 9.33 -2.15 38.60
C ARG A 150 8.31 -1.79 39.67
N MET A 151 7.15 -1.29 39.26
CA MET A 151 6.04 -0.99 40.17
C MET A 151 5.64 -2.22 40.99
N TYR A 152 5.52 -3.39 40.35
CA TYR A 152 5.19 -4.63 41.05
C TYR A 152 6.24 -5.00 42.10
N ASN A 153 7.52 -4.95 41.76
CA ASN A 153 8.61 -5.25 42.70
C ASN A 153 8.62 -4.27 43.89
N GLU A 154 8.44 -2.97 43.64
CA GLU A 154 8.38 -1.95 44.70
C GLU A 154 7.21 -2.20 45.69
N LEU A 155 6.07 -2.69 45.20
CA LEU A 155 4.94 -3.09 46.03
C LEU A 155 5.24 -4.34 46.88
N VAL A 156 5.88 -5.35 46.30
CA VAL A 156 6.27 -6.57 47.01
C VAL A 156 7.26 -6.22 48.13
N ASP A 157 8.33 -5.49 47.81
CA ASP A 157 9.34 -5.06 48.79
C ASP A 157 8.72 -4.24 49.92
N SER A 158 7.79 -3.33 49.60
CA SER A 158 7.07 -2.53 50.60
C SER A 158 6.21 -3.39 51.53
N SER A 159 5.58 -4.45 51.01
CA SER A 159 4.77 -5.36 51.83
C SER A 159 5.61 -6.26 52.74
N GLU A 160 6.76 -6.74 52.28
CA GLU A 160 7.69 -7.52 53.11
C GLU A 160 8.30 -6.70 54.26
N ASN A 161 8.59 -5.42 54.03
CA ASN A 161 9.13 -4.53 55.06
C ASN A 161 8.10 -4.20 56.16
N LEU A 162 6.81 -4.15 55.82
CA LEU A 162 5.71 -4.01 56.78
C LEU A 162 5.54 -5.26 57.66
N ASP A 163 5.84 -6.45 57.15
CA ASP A 163 5.76 -7.69 57.93
C ASP A 163 6.97 -7.89 58.87
N LYS A 164 8.15 -7.42 58.45
CA LYS A 164 9.36 -7.43 59.30
C LYS A 164 9.26 -6.50 60.51
N THR A 165 8.56 -5.38 60.37
CA THR A 165 8.36 -4.39 61.45
C THR A 165 7.28 -4.79 62.46
N LYS A 166 6.43 -5.77 62.15
CA LYS A 166 5.38 -6.29 63.06
C LYS A 166 5.84 -7.45 63.95
N LYS A 167 7.04 -8.02 63.75
CA LYS A 167 7.57 -9.06 64.65
C LYS A 167 8.15 -8.41 65.93
N PRO A 168 7.66 -8.77 67.13
CA PRO A 168 8.18 -8.18 68.37
C PRO A 168 9.60 -8.69 68.66
N THR A 169 10.51 -7.75 68.92
CA THR A 169 11.86 -8.03 69.41
C THR A 169 11.80 -8.76 70.77
N PRO A 170 12.53 -9.87 70.98
CA PRO A 170 12.55 -10.54 72.27
C PRO A 170 13.25 -9.63 73.29
N LYS A 171 12.55 -9.28 74.37
CA LYS A 171 13.16 -8.59 75.51
C LYS A 171 14.20 -9.52 76.14
N GLN A 172 15.47 -9.13 76.11
CA GLN A 172 16.50 -9.77 76.92
C GLN A 172 16.24 -9.40 78.38
N GLU A 173 15.63 -10.32 79.13
CA GLU A 173 15.64 -10.25 80.58
C GLU A 173 17.05 -10.59 81.09
N HIS A 174 17.80 -9.56 81.49
CA HIS A 174 18.99 -9.73 82.31
C HIS A 174 18.56 -10.26 83.69
N SER A 175 18.66 -11.58 83.89
CA SER A 175 18.60 -12.16 85.22
C SER A 175 19.97 -12.03 85.89
N LEU A 176 20.14 -10.92 86.62
CA LEU A 176 21.06 -10.85 87.74
C LEU A 176 20.45 -11.67 88.88
N ARG A 177 21.12 -12.73 89.33
CA ARG A 177 21.02 -13.15 90.72
C ARG A 177 22.31 -13.86 91.17
N ILE A 178 22.73 -13.37 92.33
CA ILE A 178 23.84 -13.74 93.22
C ILE A 178 23.68 -15.17 93.70
#